data_AF-A0AAV3XNR0-F1
#
_entry.id   AF-A0AAV3XNR0-F1
#
_cell.length_a   1.000
_cell.length_b   1.000
_cell.length_c   1.000
_cell.angle_alpha   90.00
_cell.angle_beta   90.00
_cell.angle_gamma   90.00
#
_symmetry.space_group_name_H-M   'P 1'
#
loop_
_entity.id
_entity.type
_entity.pdbx_description
1 polymer ?
#
loop_
_entity_poly.entity_id
_entity_poly.type
_entity_poly.pdbx_seq_one_letter_code
_entity_poly.pdbx_strand_id
1 'polypeptide(L)'
;MRTAATILNIIRERGQGGLPIEDVYRLLYNRDLYLRAYAKHNSNAGAITPGATPETVDGMSLEKINTIIDALRYERYRWTPARRTYIPKKNGKHRPLGMPSWSDKLLQEVIRSILEAYYEPQCERTFPRFSTTTRMSYSTGRNYPKRSSYKVVYRRRYLWVF
;
A
#
# COMPACT_ATOMS: atom_id res chain seq x y z
N MET A 1 21.50 1.69 10.80
CA MET A 1 20.29 1.07 10.21
C MET A 1 20.48 0.99 8.70
N ARG A 2 20.05 -0.09 8.03
CA ARG A 2 20.10 -0.18 6.56
C ARG A 2 19.12 0.82 5.95
N THR A 3 19.42 1.37 4.78
CA THR A 3 18.51 2.27 4.06
C THR A 3 17.29 1.50 3.54
N ALA A 4 16.19 2.22 3.32
CA ALA A 4 14.97 1.69 2.73
C ALA A 4 15.24 1.11 1.33
N ALA A 5 16.07 1.77 0.52
CA ALA A 5 16.42 1.28 -0.81
C ALA A 5 17.12 -0.09 -0.75
N THR A 6 18.11 -0.25 0.13
CA THR A 6 18.82 -1.53 0.29
C THR A 6 17.88 -2.63 0.78
N ILE A 7 17.02 -2.34 1.76
CA ILE A 7 16.06 -3.32 2.29
C ILE A 7 15.09 -3.78 1.19
N LEU A 8 14.50 -2.84 0.46
CA LEU A 8 13.53 -3.15 -0.60
C LEU A 8 14.19 -3.93 -1.76
N ASN A 9 15.45 -3.63 -2.10
CA ASN A 9 16.18 -4.39 -3.12
C ASN A 9 16.42 -5.84 -2.68
N ILE A 10 16.86 -6.07 -1.43
CA ILE A 10 17.04 -7.43 -0.89
C ILE A 10 15.72 -8.22 -0.94
N ILE A 11 14.61 -7.58 -0.56
CA ILE A 11 13.28 -8.20 -0.59
C ILE A 11 12.87 -8.55 -2.02
N ARG A 12 13.18 -7.66 -2.97
CA ARG A 12 12.91 -7.88 -4.39
C ARG A 12 13.70 -9.05 -4.97
N GLU A 13 14.99 -9.14 -4.66
CA GLU A 13 15.84 -10.26 -5.07
C GLU A 13 15.31 -11.59 -4.52
N ARG A 14 14.89 -11.62 -3.24
CA ARG A 14 14.24 -12.81 -2.66
C ARG A 14 12.92 -13.14 -3.36
N GLY A 15 12.11 -12.14 -3.68
CA GLY A 15 10.87 -12.30 -4.43
C GLY A 15 11.09 -12.88 -5.83
N GLN A 16 12.14 -12.46 -6.53
CA GLN A 16 12.55 -13.04 -7.81
C GLN A 16 12.95 -14.51 -7.67
N GLY A 17 13.69 -14.85 -6.62
CA GLY A 17 14.09 -16.23 -6.31
C GLY A 17 12.98 -17.10 -5.73
N GLY A 18 11.79 -16.55 -5.44
CA GLY A 18 10.70 -17.27 -4.77
C GLY A 18 11.06 -17.71 -3.33
N LEU A 19 12.06 -17.07 -2.73
CA LEU A 19 12.53 -17.40 -1.38
C LEU A 19 11.61 -16.78 -0.32
N PRO A 20 11.40 -17.44 0.83
CA PRO A 20 10.61 -16.86 1.91
C PRO A 20 11.29 -15.60 2.47
N ILE A 21 10.44 -14.65 2.87
CA ILE A 21 10.84 -13.49 3.68
C ILE A 21 10.47 -13.77 5.14
N GLU A 22 11.43 -13.57 6.02
CA GLU A 22 11.29 -13.78 7.46
C GLU A 22 11.38 -12.42 8.16
N ASP A 23 10.88 -12.35 9.40
CA ASP A 23 10.96 -11.17 10.26
C ASP A 23 10.44 -9.86 9.65
N VAL A 24 9.43 -9.95 8.77
CA VAL A 24 8.84 -8.78 8.09
C VAL A 24 8.37 -7.73 9.08
N TYR A 25 7.85 -8.15 10.23
CA TYR A 25 7.39 -7.24 11.27
C TYR A 25 8.52 -6.35 11.82
N ARG A 26 9.74 -6.89 11.96
CA ARG A 26 10.90 -6.14 12.44
C ARG A 26 11.36 -5.07 11.45
N LEU A 27 11.08 -5.24 10.16
CA LEU A 27 11.36 -4.23 9.14
C LEU A 27 10.51 -2.98 9.34
N LEU A 28 9.30 -3.11 9.93
CA LEU A 28 8.43 -1.98 10.24
C LEU A 28 9.02 -1.05 11.30
N TYR A 29 10.14 -1.37 11.93
CA TYR A 29 10.83 -0.48 12.86
C TYR A 29 11.81 0.48 12.17
N ASN A 30 12.06 0.30 10.88
CA ASN A 30 13.01 1.12 10.16
C ASN A 30 12.39 2.47 9.78
N ARG A 31 12.89 3.54 10.41
CA ARG A 31 12.46 4.93 10.17
C ARG A 31 12.56 5.35 8.70
N ASP A 32 13.57 4.87 7.97
CA ASP A 32 13.80 5.28 6.58
C ASP A 32 12.66 4.86 5.65
N LEU A 33 11.99 3.73 5.94
CA LEU A 33 10.80 3.30 5.19
C LEU A 33 9.65 4.30 5.36
N TYR A 34 9.46 4.86 6.56
CA TYR A 34 8.43 5.86 6.82
C TYR A 34 8.76 7.19 6.14
N LEU A 35 10.02 7.60 6.13
CA LEU A 35 10.44 8.82 5.44
C LEU A 35 10.20 8.72 3.93
N ARG A 36 10.55 7.58 3.34
CA ARG A 36 10.26 7.30 1.93
C ARG A 36 8.74 7.28 1.65
N ALA A 37 7.96 6.64 2.52
CA ALA A 37 6.51 6.59 2.40
C ALA A 37 5.88 7.99 2.52
N TYR A 38 6.39 8.83 3.44
CA TYR A 38 5.97 10.21 3.62
C TYR A 38 6.19 11.03 2.34
N ALA A 39 7.40 10.95 1.76
CA ALA A 39 7.72 11.67 0.53
C ALA A 39 6.81 11.27 -0.65
N LYS A 40 6.48 9.97 -0.78
CA LYS A 40 5.55 9.46 -1.79
C LYS A 40 4.10 9.87 -1.52
N HIS A 41 3.71 10.00 -0.25
CA HIS A 41 2.35 10.35 0.13
C HIS A 41 2.07 11.85 -0.06
N ASN A 42 3.03 12.71 0.30
CA ASN A 42 2.91 14.16 0.24
C ASN A 42 2.68 14.69 -1.19
N SER A 43 3.12 13.95 -2.22
CA SER A 43 2.91 14.34 -3.62
C SER A 43 1.48 14.10 -4.12
N ASN A 44 0.61 13.45 -3.35
CA ASN A 44 -0.77 13.20 -3.76
C ASN A 44 -1.70 14.36 -3.39
N ALA A 45 -2.58 14.76 -4.30
CA ALA A 45 -3.55 15.86 -4.09
C ALA A 45 -4.49 15.67 -2.88
N GLY A 46 -4.70 14.43 -2.42
CA GLY A 46 -5.52 14.10 -1.26
C GLY A 46 -4.76 14.08 0.09
N ALA A 47 -3.50 14.49 0.12
CA ALA A 47 -2.66 14.42 1.32
C ALA A 47 -3.18 15.35 2.45
N ILE A 48 -3.67 16.54 2.09
CA ILE A 48 -4.14 17.58 3.04
C ILE A 48 -5.58 17.27 3.56
N THR A 49 -6.29 16.29 2.98
CA THR A 49 -7.66 15.99 3.38
C THR A 49 -7.69 15.23 4.73
N PRO A 50 -8.33 15.78 5.78
CA PRO A 50 -8.41 15.12 7.07
C PRO A 50 -9.18 13.80 6.95
N GLY A 51 -8.65 12.77 7.61
CA GLY A 51 -9.18 11.41 7.57
C GLY A 51 -10.27 11.17 8.61
N ALA A 52 -10.08 10.09 9.38
CA ALA A 52 -10.87 9.81 10.59
C ALA A 52 -10.47 10.69 11.78
N THR A 53 -9.19 11.09 11.85
CA THR A 53 -8.64 12.02 12.84
C THR A 53 -8.43 13.40 12.19
N PRO A 54 -8.38 14.50 12.98
CA PRO A 54 -8.05 15.84 12.46
C PRO A 54 -6.56 16.00 12.10
N GLU A 55 -5.81 14.91 12.10
CA GLU A 55 -4.38 14.91 11.78
C GLU A 55 -4.17 15.17 10.29
N THR A 56 -3.44 16.23 9.99
CA THR A 56 -3.03 16.61 8.62
C THR A 56 -1.53 16.38 8.44
N VAL A 57 -1.08 16.35 7.19
CA VAL A 57 0.34 16.22 6.80
C VAL A 57 1.23 17.25 7.52
N ASP A 58 0.76 18.47 7.74
CA ASP A 58 1.55 19.54 8.39
C ASP A 58 1.83 19.28 9.87
N GLY A 59 1.04 18.41 10.52
CA GLY A 59 1.26 17.98 11.91
C GLY A 59 2.24 16.81 12.04
N MET A 60 3.01 16.50 10.98
CA MET A 60 3.98 15.42 11.00
C MET A 60 5.35 15.86 11.48
N SER A 61 5.84 15.10 12.45
CA SER A 61 7.20 15.22 12.96
C SER A 61 7.87 13.85 12.96
N LEU A 62 9.20 13.86 13.04
CA LEU A 62 9.97 12.63 13.28
C LEU A 62 9.54 11.95 14.59
N GLU A 63 9.10 12.71 15.59
CA GLU A 63 8.59 12.18 16.85
C GLU A 63 7.34 11.34 16.64
N LYS A 64 6.41 11.79 15.80
CA LYS A 64 5.20 11.04 15.49
C LYS A 64 5.50 9.70 14.82
N ILE A 65 6.47 9.68 13.89
CA ILE A 65 6.97 8.43 13.28
C ILE A 65 7.55 7.52 14.36
N ASN A 66 8.33 8.07 15.30
CA ASN A 66 8.88 7.29 16.41
C ASN A 66 7.79 6.72 17.31
N THR A 67 6.75 7.49 17.65
CA THR A 67 5.60 7.01 18.43
C THR A 67 4.89 5.84 17.73
N ILE A 68 4.73 5.90 16.41
CA ILE A 68 4.17 4.78 15.62
C ILE A 68 5.08 3.56 15.72
N ILE A 69 6.39 3.74 15.50
CA ILE A 69 7.37 2.65 15.57
C ILE A 69 7.39 2.02 16.97
N ASP A 70 7.34 2.82 18.03
CA ASP A 70 7.32 2.34 19.41
C ASP A 70 6.01 1.61 19.71
N ALA A 71 4.87 2.14 19.28
CA ALA A 71 3.60 1.43 19.38
C ALA A 71 3.65 0.07 18.66
N LEU A 72 4.32 -0.04 17.51
CA LEU A 72 4.52 -1.32 16.83
C LEU A 72 5.48 -2.24 17.59
N ARG A 73 6.61 -1.73 18.10
CA ARG A 73 7.57 -2.53 18.88
C ARG A 73 6.95 -3.18 20.10
N TYR A 74 6.03 -2.49 20.75
CA TYR A 74 5.32 -2.99 21.93
C TYR A 74 3.96 -3.62 21.58
N GLU A 75 3.64 -3.83 20.29
CA GLU A 75 2.37 -4.41 19.84
C GLU A 75 1.11 -3.66 20.34
N ARG A 76 1.27 -2.37 20.61
CA ARG A 76 0.22 -1.47 21.10
C ARG A 76 -0.45 -0.65 19.99
N TYR A 77 0.01 -0.77 18.75
CA TYR A 77 -0.60 -0.07 17.62
C TYR A 77 -2.03 -0.55 17.37
N ARG A 78 -2.99 0.38 17.35
CA ARG A 78 -4.41 0.11 17.07
C ARG A 78 -4.84 0.90 15.86
N TRP A 79 -5.35 0.20 14.85
CA TRP A 79 -5.87 0.79 13.63
C TRP A 79 -7.10 1.65 13.91
N THR A 80 -7.13 2.86 13.34
CA THR A 80 -8.32 3.72 13.45
C THR A 80 -9.36 3.30 12.40
N PRO A 81 -10.64 3.14 12.78
CA PRO A 81 -11.68 2.86 11.79
C PRO A 81 -11.77 3.98 10.75
N ALA A 82 -11.79 3.60 9.47
CA ALA A 82 -11.81 4.57 8.38
C ALA A 82 -13.16 5.33 8.33
N ARG A 83 -13.10 6.65 8.16
CA ARG A 83 -14.29 7.50 8.02
C ARG A 83 -14.91 7.32 6.64
N ARG A 84 -16.24 7.15 6.57
CA ARG A 84 -16.94 7.04 5.29
C ARG A 84 -17.27 8.42 4.70
N THR A 85 -16.96 8.62 3.43
CA THR A 85 -17.40 9.79 2.65
C THR A 85 -18.08 9.33 1.36
N TYR A 86 -19.01 10.13 0.85
CA TYR A 86 -19.82 9.77 -0.32
C TYR A 86 -19.50 10.71 -1.47
N ILE A 87 -19.04 10.16 -2.59
CA ILE A 87 -18.78 10.91 -3.82
C ILE A 87 -19.94 10.66 -4.79
N PRO A 88 -20.62 11.69 -5.30
CA PRO A 88 -21.71 11.53 -6.26
C PRO A 88 -21.20 10.95 -7.59
N LYS A 89 -21.96 10.03 -8.17
CA LYS A 89 -21.77 9.58 -9.56
C LYS A 89 -22.70 10.34 -10.49
N LYS A 90 -22.37 10.35 -11.79
CA LYS A 90 -23.22 10.92 -12.85
C LYS A 90 -24.64 10.33 -12.91
N ASN A 91 -24.84 9.11 -12.40
CA ASN A 91 -26.12 8.40 -12.43
C ASN A 91 -26.96 8.56 -11.15
N GLY A 92 -26.66 9.56 -10.31
CA GLY A 92 -27.39 9.84 -9.07
C GLY A 92 -27.07 8.92 -7.89
N LYS A 93 -26.32 7.83 -8.08
CA LYS A 93 -25.85 6.96 -6.99
C LYS A 93 -24.57 7.51 -6.36
N HIS A 94 -24.25 7.11 -5.14
CA HIS A 94 -22.99 7.47 -4.50
C HIS A 94 -21.94 6.33 -4.57
N ARG A 95 -20.66 6.69 -4.70
CA ARG A 95 -19.54 5.79 -4.41
C ARG A 95 -19.09 6.06 -2.98
N PRO A 96 -19.18 5.07 -2.08
CA PRO A 96 -18.72 5.25 -0.72
C PRO A 96 -17.20 5.04 -0.66
N LEU A 97 -16.48 6.00 -0.10
CA LEU A 97 -15.02 6.02 0.04
C LEU A 97 -14.66 5.91 1.52
N GLY A 98 -13.65 5.10 1.85
CA GLY A 98 -13.10 5.04 3.20
C GLY A 98 -11.87 5.95 3.30
N MET A 99 -11.89 6.89 4.23
CA MET A 99 -10.79 7.80 4.53
C MET A 99 -10.12 7.37 5.84
N PRO A 100 -9.00 6.63 5.79
CA PRO A 100 -8.23 6.27 6.97
C PRO A 100 -7.57 7.49 7.64
N SER A 101 -7.10 7.33 8.89
CA SER A 101 -6.26 8.32 9.55
C SER A 101 -4.93 8.49 8.82
N TRP A 102 -4.25 9.61 9.06
CA TRP A 102 -2.98 9.88 8.40
C TRP A 102 -1.89 8.88 8.85
N SER A 103 -1.81 8.60 10.15
CA SER A 103 -0.88 7.61 10.72
C SER A 103 -1.09 6.21 10.12
N ASP A 104 -2.35 5.79 9.95
CA ASP A 104 -2.68 4.49 9.32
C ASP A 104 -2.29 4.48 7.84
N LYS A 105 -2.49 5.58 7.10
CA LYS A 105 -2.05 5.69 5.70
C LYS A 105 -0.55 5.51 5.58
N LEU A 106 0.22 6.16 6.45
CA LEU A 106 1.67 6.07 6.42
C LEU A 106 2.14 4.62 6.65
N LEU A 107 1.61 3.96 7.68
CA LEU A 107 1.94 2.56 7.96
C LEU A 107 1.50 1.63 6.81
N GLN A 108 0.33 1.86 6.22
CA GLN A 108 -0.14 1.10 5.05
C GLN A 108 0.80 1.26 3.84
N GLU A 109 1.34 2.45 3.58
CA GLU A 109 2.30 2.65 2.49
C GLU A 109 3.63 1.95 2.75
N VAL A 110 4.09 1.88 3.99
CA VAL A 110 5.29 1.11 4.38
C VAL A 110 5.06 -0.38 4.13
N ILE A 111 3.95 -0.93 4.62
CA ILE A 111 3.58 -2.34 4.40
C ILE A 111 3.44 -2.62 2.90
N ARG A 112 2.77 -1.74 2.15
CA ARG A 112 2.65 -1.86 0.70
C ARG A 112 4.00 -1.90 0.01
N SER A 113 4.93 -1.01 0.38
CA SER A 113 6.26 -0.97 -0.24
C SER A 113 7.02 -2.29 -0.07
N ILE A 114 6.91 -2.92 1.11
CA ILE A 114 7.51 -4.22 1.38
C ILE A 114 6.86 -5.32 0.53
N LEU A 115 5.53 -5.37 0.51
CA LEU A 115 4.78 -6.39 -0.24
C LEU A 115 4.95 -6.24 -1.74
N GLU A 116 4.92 -5.02 -2.26
CA GLU A 116 5.19 -4.71 -3.67
C GLU A 116 6.60 -5.19 -4.05
N ALA A 117 7.62 -4.86 -3.26
CA ALA A 117 8.98 -5.33 -3.54
C ALA A 117 9.06 -6.86 -3.70
N TYR A 118 8.36 -7.61 -2.85
CA TYR A 118 8.38 -9.06 -2.87
C TYR A 118 7.55 -9.70 -3.99
N TYR A 119 6.31 -9.23 -4.17
CA TYR A 119 5.34 -9.87 -5.05
C TYR A 119 5.40 -9.37 -6.49
N GLU A 120 5.86 -8.14 -6.72
CA GLU A 120 5.94 -7.57 -8.06
C GLU A 120 6.73 -8.44 -9.06
N PRO A 121 7.95 -8.93 -8.77
CA PRO A 121 8.68 -9.78 -9.72
C PRO A 121 7.96 -11.11 -10.01
N GLN A 122 7.23 -11.65 -9.04
CA GLN A 122 6.45 -12.88 -9.21
C GLN A 122 5.21 -12.62 -10.07
N CYS A 123 4.54 -11.49 -9.82
CA CYS A 123 3.38 -11.03 -10.58
C CYS A 123 3.76 -10.73 -12.04
N GLU A 124 4.91 -10.11 -12.31
CA GLU A 124 5.38 -9.87 -13.67
C GLU A 124 5.58 -11.18 -14.46
N ARG A 125 6.11 -12.22 -13.80
CA ARG A 125 6.31 -13.53 -14.43
C ARG A 125 5.00 -14.24 -14.75
N THR A 126 4.01 -14.18 -13.85
CA THR A 126 2.75 -14.93 -14.00
C THR A 126 1.66 -14.12 -14.70
N PHE A 127 1.61 -12.83 -14.46
CA PHE A 127 0.57 -11.90 -14.90
C PHE A 127 1.17 -10.57 -15.40
N PRO A 128 1.92 -10.58 -16.52
CA PRO A 128 2.64 -9.39 -17.01
C PRO A 128 1.76 -8.14 -17.09
N ARG A 129 0.54 -8.28 -17.63
CA ARG A 129 -0.45 -7.19 -17.77
C ARG A 129 -0.82 -6.49 -16.45
N PHE A 130 -0.72 -7.18 -15.33
CA PHE A 130 -1.11 -6.65 -14.02
C PHE A 130 0.07 -6.09 -13.21
N SER A 131 1.31 -6.33 -13.66
CA SER A 131 2.52 -5.76 -13.07
C SER A 131 2.53 -4.22 -13.20
N THR A 132 3.05 -3.56 -12.18
CA THR A 132 3.37 -2.12 -12.18
C THR A 132 4.33 -1.75 -13.30
N THR A 133 5.30 -2.60 -13.63
CA THR A 133 6.23 -2.40 -14.75
C THR A 133 5.49 -2.22 -16.07
N THR A 134 4.53 -3.10 -16.36
CA THR A 134 3.75 -2.99 -17.61
C THR A 134 2.67 -1.91 -17.54
N ARG A 135 2.15 -1.55 -16.35
CA ARG A 135 1.24 -0.38 -16.22
C ARG A 135 1.91 0.94 -16.58
N MET A 136 3.21 1.11 -16.28
CA MET A 136 3.95 2.33 -16.64
C MET A 136 4.06 2.48 -18.16
N SER A 137 4.32 1.41 -18.91
CA SER A 137 4.43 1.45 -20.38
C SER A 137 3.10 1.70 -21.10
N TYR A 138 1.96 1.31 -20.51
CA TYR A 138 0.62 1.63 -21.07
C TYR A 138 0.11 3.03 -20.69
N SER A 139 0.70 3.69 -19.70
CA SER A 139 0.27 5.04 -19.27
C SER A 139 0.78 6.17 -20.20
N THR A 140 1.84 5.92 -20.97
CA THR A 140 2.41 6.83 -21.97
C THR A 140 1.78 6.72 -23.36
N GLY A 141 0.89 5.74 -23.58
CA GLY A 141 0.13 5.59 -24.83
C GLY A 141 -1.34 5.97 -24.65
N ARG A 142 -1.75 7.14 -25.15
CA ARG A 142 -3.18 7.48 -25.32
C ARG A 142 -3.81 6.52 -26.33
N ASN A 143 -4.38 5.41 -25.88
CA ASN A 143 -5.57 4.80 -26.47
C ASN A 143 -6.03 3.60 -25.62
N TYR A 144 -7.11 3.81 -24.86
CA TYR A 144 -7.85 2.73 -24.23
C TYR A 144 -8.88 2.18 -25.22
N PRO A 145 -8.78 0.91 -25.69
CA PRO A 145 -9.91 0.27 -26.34
C PRO A 145 -11.03 0.03 -25.30
N LYS A 146 -12.27 0.36 -25.69
CA LYS A 146 -13.45 0.27 -24.81
C LYS A 146 -13.61 -1.15 -24.27
N ARG A 147 -13.91 -1.23 -22.97
CA ARG A 147 -14.15 -2.46 -22.18
C ARG A 147 -15.03 -3.47 -22.93
N SER A 148 -14.48 -4.64 -23.26
CA SER A 148 -15.26 -5.87 -23.42
C SER A 148 -15.41 -6.53 -22.04
N SER A 149 -16.66 -6.75 -21.62
CA SER A 149 -17.02 -7.35 -20.34
C SER A 149 -16.73 -8.85 -20.36
N TYR A 150 -15.67 -9.28 -19.66
CA TYR A 150 -15.47 -10.71 -19.36
C TYR A 150 -15.83 -10.97 -17.89
N LYS A 151 -16.86 -11.80 -17.70
CA LYS A 151 -17.28 -12.35 -16.41
C LYS A 151 -16.15 -13.25 -15.86
N VAL A 152 -15.64 -12.94 -14.67
CA VAL A 152 -14.74 -13.83 -13.93
C VAL A 152 -15.59 -14.94 -13.30
N VAL A 153 -15.47 -16.16 -13.82
CA VAL A 153 -16.05 -17.37 -13.23
C VAL A 153 -15.12 -17.86 -12.13
N TYR A 154 -15.52 -17.74 -10.87
CA TYR A 154 -14.82 -18.37 -9.75
C TYR A 154 -15.21 -19.85 -9.68
N ARG A 155 -14.27 -20.74 -9.98
CA ARG A 155 -14.42 -22.19 -9.75
C ARG A 155 -14.05 -22.48 -8.29
N ARG A 156 -15.05 -22.79 -7.46
CA ARG A 156 -14.93 -23.26 -6.07
C ARG A 156 -14.26 -24.64 -6.01
N ARG A 157 -13.12 -24.73 -5.31
CA ARG A 157 -12.52 -25.92 -4.66
C ARG A 157 -11.37 -25.34 -3.83
N TYR A 158 -11.29 -25.47 -2.52
CA TYR A 158 -11.27 -26.69 -1.71
C TYR A 158 -11.82 -26.46 -0.29
N LEU A 159 -12.53 -27.47 0.24
CA LEU A 159 -12.66 -27.73 1.68
C LEU A 159 -11.28 -28.06 2.25
N TRP A 160 -10.97 -27.62 3.47
CA TRP A 160 -10.37 -28.45 4.53
C TRP A 160 -10.68 -27.79 5.88
N VAL A 161 -11.41 -28.52 6.73
CA VAL A 161 -11.59 -28.30 8.18
C VAL A 161 -11.09 -29.58 8.83
N PHE A 162 -10.18 -29.46 9.79
CA PHE A 162 -10.17 -30.28 10.99
C PHE A 162 -10.49 -29.33 12.14
#